data_AF-A0A6M2E4G7-F1
#
_entry.id   AF-A0A6M2E4G7-F1
#
_cell.length_a   1.000
_cell.length_b   1.000
_cell.length_c   1.000
_cell.angle_alpha   90.00
_cell.angle_beta   90.00
_cell.angle_gamma   90.00
#
_symmetry.space_group_name_H-M   'P 1'
#
loop_
_entity.id
_entity.type
_entity.pdbx_description
1 polymer ?
#
loop_
_entity_poly.entity_id
_entity_poly.type
_entity_poly.pdbx_seq_one_letter_code
_entity_poly.pdbx_strand_id
1 'polypeptide(L)' 'LQNPNTKDQVAPVDILWVKGTEGGNYYYSFGGNHRFEAHYRLGLTTIRARLIRPAPAVLPLYLGGSTPELK' A
#
# COMPACT_ATOMS: atom_id res chain seq x y z
N LEU A 1 10.71 -1.70 -16.62
CA LEU A 1 10.83 -0.28 -17.05
C LEU A 1 11.81 -0.26 -18.22
N GLN A 2 11.44 0.28 -19.38
CA GLN A 2 12.32 0.31 -20.55
C GLN A 2 13.49 1.32 -20.39
N ASN A 3 13.31 2.35 -19.56
CA ASN A 3 14.36 3.30 -19.19
C ASN A 3 14.41 3.47 -17.66
N PRO A 4 15.50 3.09 -16.98
CA PRO A 4 15.64 3.25 -15.53
C PRO A 4 15.56 4.72 -15.06
N ASN A 5 15.95 5.68 -15.90
CA ASN A 5 15.97 7.10 -15.56
C ASN A 5 14.57 7.72 -15.49
N THR A 6 13.54 7.03 -15.99
CA THR A 6 12.15 7.50 -15.93
C THR A 6 11.38 6.88 -14.76
N LYS A 7 12.02 6.10 -13.88
CA LYS A 7 11.35 5.42 -12.76
C LYS A 7 10.55 6.40 -11.89
N ASP A 8 11.07 7.61 -11.68
CA ASP A 8 10.48 8.60 -10.78
C ASP A 8 9.28 9.32 -11.41
N GLN A 9 9.07 9.17 -12.74
CA GLN A 9 7.89 9.64 -13.45
C GLN A 9 6.66 8.76 -13.19
N VAL A 10 6.85 7.51 -12.72
CA VAL A 10 5.74 6.63 -12.34
C VAL A 10 5.19 7.09 -10.99
N ALA A 11 3.90 7.44 -10.96
CA ALA A 11 3.22 7.89 -9.74
C ALA A 11 3.35 6.86 -8.59
N PRO A 12 3.48 7.30 -7.33
CA PRO A 12 3.58 6.40 -6.19
C PRO A 12 2.27 5.63 -5.98
N VAL A 13 2.35 4.46 -5.34
CA VAL A 13 1.16 3.70 -4.92
C VAL A 13 0.56 4.31 -3.66
N ASP A 14 -0.77 4.27 -3.54
CA ASP A 14 -1.45 4.72 -2.35
C ASP A 14 -1.56 3.57 -1.34
N ILE A 15 -1.13 3.83 -0.11
CA ILE A 15 -1.11 2.85 0.97
C ILE A 15 -1.84 3.42 2.17
N LEU A 16 -2.82 2.67 2.66
CA LEU A 16 -3.48 2.96 3.92
C LEU A 16 -2.56 2.52 5.05
N TRP A 17 -2.10 3.47 5.84
CA TRP A 17 -1.37 3.24 7.08
C TRP A 17 -2.35 3.28 8.25
N VAL A 18 -2.69 2.10 8.75
CA VAL A 18 -3.61 1.90 9.87
C VAL A 18 -2.80 1.58 11.13
N LYS A 19 -3.13 2.23 12.24
CA LYS A 19 -2.58 1.87 13.55
C LYS A 19 -3.52 0.89 14.26
N GLY A 20 -2.94 -0.21 14.74
CA GLY A 20 -3.62 -1.14 15.64
C GLY A 20 -3.81 -0.58 17.04
N THR A 21 -4.62 -1.25 17.85
CA THR A 21 -5.01 -0.81 19.20
C THR A 21 -3.85 -0.78 20.21
N GLU A 22 -2.83 -1.60 20.00
CA GLU A 22 -1.57 -1.70 20.77
C GLU A 22 -0.42 -0.90 20.09
N GLY A 23 -0.73 -0.17 19.00
CA GLY A 23 0.21 0.73 18.33
C GLY A 23 0.95 0.11 17.13
N GLY A 24 0.60 -1.12 16.72
CA GLY A 24 1.14 -1.76 15.52
C GLY A 24 0.86 -0.96 14.24
N ASN A 25 1.78 -0.97 13.27
CA ASN A 25 1.59 -0.29 11.99
C ASN A 25 1.27 -1.30 10.89
N TYR A 26 0.11 -1.14 10.26
CA TYR A 26 -0.37 -2.00 9.19
C TYR A 26 -0.51 -1.20 7.90
N TYR A 27 -0.01 -1.76 6.79
CA TYR A 27 0.04 -1.10 5.49
C TYR A 27 -0.80 -1.87 4.48
N TYR A 28 -1.95 -1.31 4.12
CA TYR A 28 -2.88 -1.92 3.17
C TYR A 28 -2.80 -1.21 1.82
N SER A 29 -2.79 -2.00 0.74
CA SER A 29 -2.95 -1.48 -0.61
C SER A 29 -4.14 -2.14 -1.29
N PHE A 30 -5.02 -1.32 -1.84
CA PHE A 30 -6.19 -1.77 -2.61
C PHE A 30 -6.07 -1.44 -4.10
N GLY A 31 -4.96 -0.81 -4.51
CA GLY A 31 -4.72 -0.39 -5.88
C GLY A 31 -3.24 -0.42 -6.23
N GLY A 32 -2.91 -0.14 -7.48
CA GLY A 32 -1.51 -0.19 -7.92
C GLY A 32 -0.97 -1.59 -8.20
N ASN A 33 -1.84 -2.61 -8.34
CA ASN A 33 -1.49 -4.00 -8.64
C ASN A 33 -0.42 -4.15 -9.73
N HIS A 34 -0.57 -3.48 -10.87
CA HIS A 34 0.41 -3.51 -11.96
C HIS A 34 1.78 -2.92 -11.57
N ARG A 35 1.80 -1.88 -10.72
CA ARG A 35 3.04 -1.27 -10.22
C ARG A 35 3.74 -2.20 -9.23
N PHE A 36 2.99 -2.88 -8.36
CA PHE A 36 3.53 -3.95 -7.50
C PHE A 36 4.11 -5.09 -8.32
N GLU A 37 3.34 -5.62 -9.28
CA GLU A 37 3.79 -6.71 -10.15
C GLU A 37 5.05 -6.34 -10.92
N ALA A 38 5.14 -5.11 -11.43
CA ALA A 38 6.35 -4.61 -12.07
C ALA A 38 7.55 -4.58 -11.11
N HIS A 39 7.37 -4.12 -9.87
CA HIS A 39 8.45 -4.12 -8.88
C HIS A 39 8.87 -5.54 -8.50
N TYR A 40 7.91 -6.46 -8.33
CA TYR A 40 8.16 -7.87 -8.06
C TYR A 40 8.98 -8.53 -9.18
N ARG A 41 8.56 -8.38 -10.45
CA ARG A 41 9.29 -8.93 -11.62
C ARG A 41 10.68 -8.32 -11.80
N LEU A 42 10.88 -7.08 -11.36
CA LEU A 42 12.18 -6.41 -11.41
C LEU A 42 13.08 -6.75 -10.19
N GLY A 43 12.62 -7.59 -9.27
CA GLY A 43 13.37 -7.97 -8.06
C GLY A 43 13.57 -6.81 -7.08
N LEU A 44 12.72 -5.79 -7.12
CA LEU A 44 12.82 -4.63 -6.25
C LEU A 44 12.22 -4.93 -4.88
N THR A 45 12.97 -4.67 -3.81
CA THR A 45 12.55 -4.94 -2.43
C THR A 45 11.68 -3.83 -1.82
N THR A 46 11.61 -2.67 -2.49
CA THR A 46 10.82 -1.51 -2.04
C THR A 46 10.08 -0.87 -3.22
N ILE A 47 8.96 -0.20 -2.93
CA ILE A 47 8.17 0.56 -3.90
C ILE A 47 7.86 1.95 -3.33
N ARG A 48 7.85 2.97 -4.19
CA ARG A 48 7.52 4.33 -3.78
C ARG A 48 6.02 4.43 -3.48
N ALA A 49 5.69 4.84 -2.25
CA ALA A 49 4.33 4.89 -1.75
C ALA A 49 3.99 6.25 -1.13
N ARG A 50 2.72 6.64 -1.25
CA ARG A 50 2.10 7.71 -0.48
C ARG A 50 1.34 7.09 0.68
N LEU A 51 1.79 7.36 1.90
CA LEU A 51 1.13 6.88 3.11
C LEU A 51 -0.06 7.77 3.45
N ILE A 52 -1.24 7.17 3.51
CA ILE A 52 -2.49 7.82 3.87
C ILE A 52 -2.89 7.29 5.23
N ARG A 53 -3.15 8.18 6.21
CA ARG A 53 -3.69 7.78 7.50
C ARG A 53 -5.21 7.91 7.46
N PRO A 54 -5.96 6.81 7.30
CA PRO A 54 -7.41 6.89 7.23
C PRO A 54 -8.02 6.93 8.63
N ALA A 55 -9.31 7.28 8.70
CA ALA A 55 -10.10 7.03 9.91
C ALA A 55 -10.30 5.50 10.10
N PRO A 56 -10.46 5.00 11.35
CA PRO A 56 -10.62 3.55 11.60
C PRO A 56 -11.77 2.90 10.81
N ALA A 57 -12.86 3.63 10.59
CA ALA A 57 -14.03 3.15 9.85
C ALA A 57 -13.78 2.90 8.35
N VAL A 58 -12.66 3.36 7.80
CA VAL A 58 -12.35 3.23 6.36
C VAL A 58 -11.94 1.80 6.00
N LEU A 59 -11.16 1.11 6.84
CA LEU A 59 -10.69 -0.24 6.53
C LEU A 59 -11.87 -1.24 6.36
N PRO A 60 -12.93 -1.19 7.20
CA PRO A 60 -14.16 -1.94 6.98
C PRO A 60 -14.86 -1.72 5.64
N LEU A 61 -14.76 -0.54 5.03
CA LEU A 61 -15.37 -0.29 3.72
C LEU A 61 -14.71 -1.10 2.60
N TYR A 62 -13.44 -1.48 2.77
CA TYR A 62 -12.71 -2.30 1.80
C TYR A 62 -12.82 -3.79 2.10
N LEU A 63 -12.78 -4.17 3.38
CA LEU A 63 -12.67 -5.58 3.80
C LEU A 63 -14.00 -6.20 4.27
N GLY A 64 -15.03 -5.39 4.51
CA GLY A 64 -16.33 -5.84 5.00
C GLY A 64 -16.22 -6.71 6.25
N GLY A 65 -16.93 -7.84 6.26
CA GLY A 65 -16.88 -8.83 7.35
C GLY A 65 -15.54 -9.54 7.54
N SER A 66 -14.57 -9.33 6.63
CA SER A 66 -13.21 -9.88 6.75
C SER A 66 -12.22 -8.88 7.36
N THR A 67 -12.70 -7.78 7.92
CA THR A 67 -11.85 -6.80 8.60
C THR A 67 -11.26 -7.41 9.88
N PRO A 68 -9.94 -7.54 10.01
CA PRO A 68 -9.34 -8.08 11.22
C PRO A 68 -9.33 -7.07 12.36
N GLU A 69 -9.31 -7.57 13.59
CA GLU A 69 -8.95 -6.78 14.76
C GLU A 69 -7.43 -6.56 14.78
N LEU A 70 -7.00 -5.33 14.47
CA LEU A 70 -5.59 -4.96 14.42
C LEU A 70 -5.07 -4.62 15.82
N LYS A 71 -4.04 -5.34 16.26
CA LYS A 71 -3.32 -5.10 17.51
C LYS A 71 -2.17 -4.14 17.29
#